data_AF-A0A7W1ZWL5-F1
#
_entry.id   AF-A0A7W1ZWL5-F1
#
_cell.length_a   1.000
_cell.length_b   1.000
_cell.length_c   1.000
_cell.angle_alpha   90.00
_cell.angle_beta   90.00
_cell.angle_gamma   90.00
#
_symmetry.space_group_name_H-M   'P 1'
#
loop_
_entity.id
_entity.type
_entity.pdbx_description
1 polymer ?
#
loop_
_entity_poly.entity_id
_entity_poly.type
_entity_poly.pdbx_seq_one_letter_code
_entity_poly.pdbx_strand_id
1 'polypeptide(L)'
;MRLFKKTVEGFLLAGIFFLLFLLVFEDRMHLPAWLQVIGRMHPMFLHFPITLLLVYFVVFWIPANESATLRVRVIGFIAAASAVITAVMGLLLSLQENFEGTTFQRHKWGGISIALIACIFYYLYPWFIRKKSIAR
;
A
#
# COMPACT_ATOMS: atom_id res chain seq x y z
N MET A 1 11.10 -19.99 -7.91
CA MET A 1 10.37 -19.27 -6.84
C MET A 1 11.12 -18.10 -6.19
N ARG A 2 12.47 -18.09 -6.09
CA ARG A 2 13.24 -16.93 -5.57
C ARG A 2 13.15 -15.67 -6.45
N LEU A 3 13.13 -15.84 -7.78
CA LEU A 3 13.03 -14.72 -8.72
C LEU A 3 11.69 -13.97 -8.58
N PHE A 4 10.58 -14.70 -8.56
CA PHE A 4 9.23 -14.15 -8.36
C PHE A 4 9.12 -13.36 -7.05
N LYS A 5 9.69 -13.86 -5.94
CA LYS A 5 9.72 -13.12 -4.66
C LYS A 5 10.47 -11.79 -4.78
N LYS A 6 11.63 -11.78 -5.45
CA LYS A 6 12.40 -10.54 -5.68
C LYS A 6 11.65 -9.54 -6.57
N THR A 7 10.95 -10.03 -7.60
CA THR A 7 10.16 -9.15 -8.49
C THR A 7 9.01 -8.48 -7.74
N VAL A 8 8.28 -9.25 -6.92
CA VAL A 8 7.15 -8.76 -6.11
C VAL A 8 7.62 -7.75 -5.06
N GLU A 9 8.72 -8.05 -4.35
CA GLU A 9 9.32 -7.14 -3.38
C GLU A 9 9.87 -5.86 -4.03
N GLY A 10 10.48 -5.97 -5.22
CA GLY A 10 10.95 -4.82 -5.98
C GLY A 10 9.81 -3.90 -6.42
N PHE A 11 8.66 -4.46 -6.78
CA PHE A 11 7.48 -3.70 -7.19
C PHE A 11 6.92 -2.83 -6.05
N LEU A 12 6.77 -3.39 -4.84
CA LEU A 12 6.33 -2.61 -3.67
C LEU A 12 7.31 -1.50 -3.33
N LEU A 13 8.61 -1.80 -3.37
CA LEU A 13 9.67 -0.83 -3.09
C LEU A 13 9.61 0.32 -4.09
N ALA A 14 9.53 0.01 -5.38
CA ALA A 14 9.39 1.00 -6.44
C ALA A 14 8.12 1.85 -6.25
N GLY A 15 7.01 1.23 -5.86
CA GLY A 15 5.76 1.93 -5.55
C GLY A 15 5.89 2.92 -4.38
N ILE A 16 6.59 2.55 -3.31
CA ILE A 16 6.87 3.45 -2.18
C ILE A 16 7.77 4.61 -2.62
N PHE A 17 8.86 4.31 -3.33
CA PHE A 17 9.75 5.37 -3.83
C PHE A 17 9.02 6.33 -4.75
N PHE A 18 8.15 5.82 -5.63
CA PHE A 18 7.33 6.64 -6.49
C PHE A 18 6.34 7.49 -5.70
N LEU A 19 5.66 6.92 -4.69
CA LEU A 19 4.76 7.66 -3.81
C LEU A 19 5.49 8.79 -3.06
N LEU A 20 6.67 8.51 -2.51
CA LEU A 20 7.48 9.49 -1.80
C LEU A 20 8.03 10.56 -2.74
N PHE A 21 8.44 10.18 -3.94
CA PHE A 21 8.84 11.13 -4.99
C PHE A 21 7.69 12.09 -5.30
N LEU A 22 6.49 11.57 -5.57
CA LEU A 22 5.34 12.42 -5.83
C LEU A 22 5.04 13.35 -4.64
N LEU A 23 5.20 12.86 -3.40
CA LEU A 23 4.92 13.65 -2.19
C LEU A 23 5.90 14.80 -2.02
N VAL A 24 7.19 14.58 -2.31
CA VAL A 24 8.23 15.60 -2.18
C VAL A 24 8.13 16.67 -3.27
N PHE A 25 7.73 16.27 -4.48
CA PHE A 25 7.65 17.17 -5.63
C PHE A 25 6.25 17.71 -5.89
N GLU A 26 5.30 17.52 -4.96
CA GLU A 26 3.89 17.85 -5.18
C GLU A 26 3.69 19.33 -5.56
N ASP A 27 4.40 20.26 -4.89
CA ASP A 27 4.28 21.70 -5.13
C ASP A 27 4.83 22.18 -6.50
N ARG A 28 5.52 21.31 -7.24
CA ARG A 28 6.17 21.65 -8.53
C ARG A 28 5.54 20.95 -9.71
N MET A 29 4.58 20.05 -9.49
CA MET A 29 4.01 19.20 -10.52
C MET A 29 2.72 19.78 -11.08
N HIS A 30 2.69 20.05 -12.39
CA HIS A 30 1.46 20.33 -13.13
C HIS A 30 0.96 19.03 -13.77
N LEU A 31 -0.26 18.60 -13.40
CA LEU A 31 -0.83 17.35 -13.90
C LEU A 31 -1.56 17.52 -15.24
N PRO A 32 -1.23 16.70 -16.26
CA PRO A 32 -2.02 16.66 -17.49
C PRO A 32 -3.44 16.11 -17.23
N ALA A 33 -4.40 16.51 -18.05
CA ALA A 33 -5.83 16.21 -17.83
C ALA A 33 -6.14 14.71 -17.64
N TRP A 34 -5.47 13.82 -18.38
CA TRP A 34 -5.68 12.37 -18.25
C TRP A 34 -5.24 11.84 -16.88
N LEU A 35 -4.19 12.40 -16.29
CA LEU A 35 -3.67 11.98 -14.98
C LEU A 35 -4.57 12.48 -13.83
N GLN A 36 -5.28 13.58 -14.05
CA GLN A 36 -6.31 14.05 -13.11
C GLN A 36 -7.50 13.09 -13.02
N VAL A 37 -7.89 12.46 -14.13
CA VAL A 37 -8.94 11.42 -14.14
C VAL A 37 -8.53 10.25 -13.25
N ILE A 38 -7.28 9.80 -13.34
CA ILE A 38 -6.73 8.74 -12.48
C ILE A 38 -6.81 9.13 -11.01
N GLY A 39 -6.49 10.38 -10.67
CA GLY A 39 -6.64 10.88 -9.29
C GLY A 39 -8.09 10.78 -8.79
N ARG A 40 -9.07 11.20 -9.61
CA ARG A 40 -10.51 11.16 -9.25
C ARG A 40 -11.05 9.75 -9.04
N MET A 41 -10.40 8.72 -9.57
CA MET A 41 -10.78 7.32 -9.36
C MET A 41 -10.38 6.79 -7.98
N HIS A 42 -9.61 7.53 -7.17
CA HIS A 42 -9.13 7.09 -5.85
C HIS A 42 -10.23 6.50 -4.94
N PRO A 43 -11.44 7.09 -4.82
CA PRO A 43 -12.50 6.56 -3.94
C PRO A 43 -12.97 5.15 -4.34
N MET A 44 -12.93 4.83 -5.64
CA MET A 44 -13.31 3.50 -6.14
C MET A 44 -12.36 2.43 -5.63
N PHE A 45 -11.09 2.78 -5.43
CA PHE A 45 -10.07 1.85 -4.95
C PHE A 45 -9.93 1.88 -3.43
N LEU A 46 -10.25 2.99 -2.74
CA LEU A 46 -10.10 3.18 -1.27
C LEU A 46 -10.58 2.01 -0.40
N HIS A 47 -11.74 1.44 -0.72
CA HIS A 47 -12.36 0.40 0.12
C HIS A 47 -11.63 -0.94 0.03
N PHE A 48 -10.91 -1.17 -1.08
CA PHE A 48 -10.25 -2.43 -1.38
C PHE A 48 -9.01 -2.66 -0.49
N PRO A 49 -8.06 -1.72 -0.34
CA PRO A 49 -6.92 -1.84 0.58
C PRO A 49 -7.34 -2.06 2.03
N ILE A 50 -8.29 -1.28 2.55
CA ILE A 50 -8.66 -1.34 3.98
C ILE A 50 -9.21 -2.74 4.31
N THR A 51 -10.11 -3.25 3.47
CA THR A 51 -10.70 -4.58 3.65
C THR A 51 -9.63 -5.67 3.56
N LEU A 52 -8.73 -5.59 2.57
CA LEU A 52 -7.67 -6.59 2.40
C LEU A 52 -6.62 -6.52 3.52
N LEU A 53 -6.29 -5.34 4.03
CA LEU A 53 -5.40 -5.18 5.17
C LEU A 53 -5.99 -5.78 6.43
N LEU A 54 -7.30 -5.61 6.65
CA LEU A 54 -8.01 -6.24 7.76
C LEU A 54 -7.99 -7.77 7.64
N VAL A 55 -8.30 -8.31 6.46
CA VAL A 55 -8.21 -9.75 6.19
C VAL A 55 -6.79 -10.27 6.41
N TYR A 56 -5.79 -9.56 5.89
CA TYR A 56 -4.38 -9.91 6.06
C TYR A 56 -3.98 -9.96 7.53
N PHE A 57 -4.41 -8.97 8.32
CA PHE A 57 -4.16 -8.89 9.75
C PHE A 57 -4.85 -10.03 10.51
N VAL A 58 -6.10 -10.37 10.20
CA VAL A 58 -6.80 -11.48 10.86
C VAL A 58 -6.13 -12.81 10.55
N VAL A 59 -5.84 -13.07 9.27
CA VAL A 59 -5.27 -14.36 8.82
C VAL A 59 -3.84 -14.55 9.34
N PHE A 60 -3.10 -13.48 9.64
CA PHE A 60 -1.79 -13.54 10.29
C PHE A 60 -1.78 -14.31 11.63
N TRP A 61 -2.88 -14.23 12.39
CA TRP A 61 -2.98 -14.89 13.69
C TRP A 61 -3.27 -16.40 13.58
N ILE A 62 -3.84 -16.84 12.46
CA ILE A 62 -4.22 -18.23 12.23
C ILE A 62 -2.96 -19.10 12.02
N PRO A 63 -2.83 -20.27 12.69
CA PRO A 63 -1.75 -21.21 12.42
C PRO A 63 -1.76 -21.66 10.95
N ALA A 64 -0.64 -21.50 10.27
CA ALA A 64 -0.50 -21.77 8.84
C ALA A 64 0.50 -22.90 8.59
N ASN A 65 0.13 -23.86 7.74
CA ASN A 65 1.10 -24.74 7.09
C ASN A 65 1.81 -24.00 5.95
N GLU A 66 2.75 -24.64 5.26
CA GLU A 66 3.52 -23.99 4.17
C GLU A 66 2.61 -23.40 3.08
N SER A 67 1.57 -24.13 2.67
CA SER A 67 0.62 -23.67 1.65
C SER A 67 -0.18 -22.45 2.12
N ALA A 68 -0.60 -22.42 3.38
CA ALA A 68 -1.29 -21.30 3.99
C ALA A 68 -0.37 -20.08 4.07
N THR A 69 0.91 -20.26 4.42
CA THR A 69 1.90 -19.18 4.48
C THR A 69 2.08 -18.48 3.13
N LEU A 70 2.06 -19.23 2.03
CA LEU A 70 2.08 -18.65 0.68
C LEU A 70 0.82 -17.81 0.42
N ARG A 71 -0.36 -18.31 0.78
CA ARG A 71 -1.63 -17.57 0.61
C ARG A 71 -1.65 -16.27 1.41
N VAL A 72 -1.24 -16.32 2.68
CA VAL A 72 -1.14 -15.12 3.54
C VAL A 72 -0.19 -14.10 2.92
N ARG A 73 0.95 -14.56 2.39
CA ARG A 73 1.91 -13.67 1.70
C ARG A 73 1.32 -13.05 0.43
N VAL A 74 0.56 -13.80 -0.37
CA VAL A 74 -0.10 -13.25 -1.57
C VAL A 74 -1.15 -12.20 -1.18
N ILE A 75 -1.97 -12.49 -0.17
CA ILE A 75 -2.97 -11.54 0.35
C ILE A 75 -2.27 -10.25 0.83
N GLY A 76 -1.20 -10.38 1.62
CA GLY A 76 -0.43 -9.24 2.11
C GLY A 76 0.18 -8.39 0.99
N PHE A 77 0.67 -9.02 -0.08
CA PHE A 77 1.18 -8.29 -1.24
C PHE A 77 0.06 -7.50 -1.93
N ILE A 78 -1.08 -8.12 -2.20
CA ILE A 78 -2.22 -7.46 -2.87
C ILE A 78 -2.76 -6.31 -2.00
N ALA A 79 -2.84 -6.52 -0.68
CA ALA A 79 -3.24 -5.50 0.28
C ALA A 79 -2.27 -4.29 0.28
N ALA A 80 -0.96 -4.53 0.33
CA ALA A 80 0.05 -3.46 0.29
C ALA A 80 0.10 -2.75 -1.07
N ALA A 81 0.08 -3.50 -2.17
CA ALA A 81 0.11 -2.94 -3.52
C ALA A 81 -1.12 -2.07 -3.78
N SER A 82 -2.31 -2.54 -3.41
CA SER A 82 -3.54 -1.74 -3.53
C SER A 82 -3.47 -0.49 -2.66
N ALA A 83 -2.98 -0.57 -1.42
CA ALA A 83 -2.81 0.62 -0.56
C ALA A 83 -1.89 1.68 -1.18
N VAL A 84 -0.77 1.24 -1.78
CA VAL A 84 0.16 2.14 -2.49
C VAL A 84 -0.50 2.76 -3.73
N ILE A 85 -1.18 1.96 -4.56
CA ILE A 85 -1.88 2.46 -5.76
C ILE A 85 -2.93 3.50 -5.35
N THR A 86 -3.75 3.18 -4.35
CA THR A 86 -4.74 4.08 -3.78
C THR A 86 -4.07 5.36 -3.28
N ALA A 87 -3.00 5.29 -2.46
CA ALA A 87 -2.30 6.48 -1.98
C ALA A 87 -1.74 7.35 -3.12
N VAL A 88 -1.17 6.75 -4.16
CA VAL A 88 -0.70 7.46 -5.36
C VAL A 88 -1.85 8.20 -6.04
N MET A 89 -2.99 7.54 -6.25
CA MET A 89 -4.17 8.19 -6.85
C MET A 89 -4.69 9.33 -5.97
N GLY A 90 -4.69 9.16 -4.65
CA GLY A 90 -5.10 10.20 -3.70
C GLY A 90 -4.19 11.42 -3.75
N LEU A 91 -2.88 11.18 -3.93
CA LEU A 91 -1.89 12.24 -4.08
C LEU A 91 -1.99 12.96 -5.44
N LEU A 92 -2.32 12.24 -6.51
CA LEU A 92 -2.65 12.86 -7.80
C LEU A 92 -3.94 13.69 -7.73
N LEU A 93 -4.92 13.26 -6.92
CA LEU A 93 -6.11 14.06 -6.67
C LEU A 93 -5.76 15.32 -5.89
N SER A 94 -4.81 15.25 -4.95
CA SER A 94 -4.45 16.40 -4.14
C SER A 94 -3.76 17.54 -4.87
N LEU A 95 -3.22 17.26 -6.05
CA LEU A 95 -2.56 18.21 -6.93
C LEU A 95 -3.52 19.01 -7.82
N GLN A 96 -4.81 18.68 -7.80
CA GLN A 96 -5.82 19.41 -8.58
C GLN A 96 -6.19 20.71 -7.84
N GLU A 97 -6.57 21.73 -8.60
CA GLU A 97 -7.09 22.96 -8.01
C GLU A 97 -8.37 22.64 -7.21
N ASN A 98 -8.59 23.35 -6.10
CA ASN A 98 -9.71 23.22 -5.15
C ASN A 98 -9.53 22.29 -3.94
N PHE A 99 -8.32 21.78 -3.66
CA PHE A 99 -8.08 20.94 -2.50
C PHE A 99 -7.28 21.64 -1.39
N GLU A 100 -7.98 22.38 -0.54
CA GLU A 100 -7.40 23.09 0.60
C GLU A 100 -8.06 22.70 1.94
N GLY A 101 -7.37 22.97 3.03
CA GLY A 101 -7.91 22.81 4.39
C GLY A 101 -7.36 21.62 5.19
N THR A 102 -7.59 21.67 6.50
CA THR A 102 -6.98 20.76 7.49
C THR A 102 -7.48 19.32 7.37
N THR A 103 -8.76 19.11 7.06
CA THR A 103 -9.37 17.78 6.86
C THR A 103 -8.71 17.04 5.71
N PHE A 104 -8.51 17.75 4.60
CA PHE A 104 -7.89 17.20 3.41
C PHE A 104 -6.43 16.80 3.67
N GLN A 105 -5.66 17.66 4.33
CA GLN A 105 -4.27 17.33 4.70
C GLN A 105 -4.21 16.10 5.62
N ARG A 106 -5.09 16.00 6.62
CA ARG A 106 -5.17 14.81 7.49
C ARG A 106 -5.49 13.55 6.70
N HIS A 107 -6.41 13.62 5.74
CA HIS A 107 -6.76 12.48 4.89
C HIS A 107 -5.59 12.03 4.01
N LYS A 108 -4.88 12.99 3.39
CA LYS A 108 -3.67 12.75 2.58
C LYS A 108 -2.61 11.99 3.39
N TRP A 109 -2.24 12.53 4.55
CA TRP A 109 -1.25 11.92 5.43
C TRP A 109 -1.69 10.56 5.98
N GLY A 110 -2.98 10.38 6.29
CA GLY A 110 -3.55 9.10 6.70
C GLY A 110 -3.40 8.02 5.62
N GLY A 111 -3.74 8.35 4.36
CA GLY A 111 -3.59 7.42 3.24
C GLY A 111 -2.15 6.99 2.99
N ILE A 112 -1.21 7.96 3.01
CA ILE A 112 0.23 7.69 2.85
C ILE A 112 0.73 6.80 4.00
N SER A 113 0.36 7.12 5.24
CA SER A 113 0.77 6.35 6.42
C SER A 113 0.30 4.90 6.35
N ILE A 114 -0.94 4.66 5.94
CA ILE A 114 -1.49 3.30 5.77
C ILE A 114 -0.72 2.53 4.70
N ALA A 115 -0.40 3.15 3.56
CA ALA A 115 0.37 2.51 2.50
C ALA A 115 1.79 2.11 2.96
N LEU A 116 2.46 2.97 3.72
CA LEU A 116 3.78 2.68 4.28
C LEU A 116 3.72 1.54 5.32
N ILE A 117 2.77 1.61 6.26
CA ILE A 117 2.59 0.58 7.29
C ILE A 117 2.27 -0.78 6.65
N ALA A 118 1.41 -0.81 5.64
CA ALA A 118 1.07 -2.02 4.89
C ALA A 118 2.30 -2.68 4.26
N CYS A 119 3.17 -1.88 3.63
CA CYS A 119 4.40 -2.39 3.04
C CYS A 119 5.39 -2.88 4.10
N ILE A 120 5.60 -2.12 5.17
CA ILE A 120 6.46 -2.53 6.30
C ILE A 120 5.98 -3.86 6.87
N PHE A 121 4.67 -3.99 7.12
CA PHE A 121 4.09 -5.21 7.66
C PHE A 121 4.29 -6.40 6.71
N TYR A 122 4.14 -6.21 5.39
CA TYR A 122 4.45 -7.22 4.38
C TYR A 122 5.93 -7.67 4.43
N TYR A 123 6.88 -6.73 4.51
CA TYR A 123 8.31 -7.07 4.56
C TYR A 123 8.72 -7.75 5.88
N LEU A 124 8.08 -7.39 7.00
CA LEU A 124 8.34 -8.00 8.31
C LEU A 124 7.66 -9.36 8.49
N TYR A 125 6.65 -9.69 7.68
CA TYR A 125 5.90 -10.94 7.79
C TYR A 125 6.77 -12.22 7.89
N PRO A 126 7.82 -12.42 7.06
CA PRO A 126 8.66 -13.62 7.16
C PRO A 126 9.43 -13.71 8.48
N TRP A 127 9.79 -12.57 9.08
CA TRP A 127 10.46 -12.52 10.38
C TRP A 127 9.51 -12.96 11.49
N PHE A 128 8.27 -12.45 11.49
CA PHE A 128 7.25 -12.84 12.46
C PHE A 128 6.87 -14.32 12.39
N ILE A 129 6.67 -14.88 11.18
CA ILE A 129 6.33 -16.30 11.01
C ILE A 129 7.46 -17.21 11.48
N ARG A 130 8.72 -16.86 11.20
CA ARG A 130 9.88 -17.61 11.69
C ARG A 130 9.91 -17.68 13.21
N LYS A 131 9.66 -16.55 13.89
CA LYS A 131 9.62 -16.50 15.37
C LYS A 131 8.47 -17.32 15.94
N LYS A 132 7.29 -17.27 15.31
CA LYS A 132 6.10 -18.07 15.70
C LYS A 132 6.33 -19.58 15.56
N SER A 133 7.17 -19.99 14.60
CA SER A 133 7.56 -21.40 14.42
C SER A 133 8.60 -21.88 15.43
N ILE A 134 9.43 -21.00 15.99
CA ILE A 134 10.45 -21.36 16.99
C ILE A 134 9.84 -21.44 18.40
N ALA A 135 8.76 -20.69 18.65
CA ALA A 135 8.05 -20.66 19.93
C ALA A 135 7.01 -21.79 20.10
N ARG A 136 6.91 -22.72 19.15
CA ARG A 136 6.05 -23.91 19.18
C ARG A 136 6.92 -25.15 19.29
#